data_AF-A0A3P7DWY3-F1
#
_entry.id   AF-A0A3P7DWY3-F1
#
_cell.length_a   1.000
_cell.length_b   1.000
_cell.length_c   1.000
_cell.angle_alpha   90.00
_cell.angle_beta   90.00
_cell.angle_gamma   90.00
#
_symmetry.space_group_name_H-M   'P 1'
#
loop_
_entity.id
_entity.type
_entity.pdbx_description
1 polymer ?
#
loop_
_entity_poly.entity_id
_entity_poly.type
_entity_poly.pdbx_seq_one_letter_code
_entity_poly.pdbx_strand_id
1 'polypeptide(L)'
;MSRKANICFEPEMSAFCGNGKVENDTNGFAEECDVGGLLSGTTDKCCTSDCRFKPNAICSPKNSPCCSSNCQFLPSTHLCLHENRFQCKLSSYCTFVYYYFVQVVISGAKFKH
;
A
#
# COMPACT_ATOMS: atom_id res chain seq x y z
N MET A 1 -23.72 -6.39 26.07
CA MET A 1 -23.78 -6.83 24.66
C MET A 1 -23.08 -8.19 24.41
N SER A 2 -23.08 -9.14 25.37
CA SER A 2 -22.23 -10.35 25.27
C SER A 2 -22.87 -11.57 24.59
N ARG A 3 -24.20 -11.73 24.58
CA ARG A 3 -24.87 -13.02 24.24
C ARG A 3 -24.87 -13.44 22.76
N LYS A 4 -24.38 -12.59 21.84
CA LYS A 4 -24.36 -12.89 20.40
C LYS A 4 -22.96 -12.86 19.79
N ALA A 5 -21.93 -12.60 20.59
CA ALA A 5 -20.57 -12.47 20.07
C ALA A 5 -20.11 -13.76 19.36
N ASN A 6 -20.45 -14.92 19.93
CA ASN A 6 -20.14 -16.24 19.38
C ASN A 6 -20.88 -16.58 18.07
N ILE A 7 -21.73 -15.69 17.54
CA ILE A 7 -22.48 -15.89 16.29
C ILE A 7 -21.74 -15.28 15.10
N CYS A 8 -20.95 -14.21 15.30
CA CYS A 8 -20.36 -13.45 14.20
C CYS A 8 -18.90 -13.03 14.42
N PHE A 9 -18.37 -13.15 15.64
CA PHE A 9 -16.96 -12.90 15.89
C PHE A 9 -16.18 -14.20 15.70
N GLU A 10 -15.25 -14.15 14.76
CA GLU A 10 -14.19 -15.14 14.60
C GLU A 10 -12.94 -14.67 15.37
N PRO A 11 -11.99 -15.59 15.65
CA PRO A 11 -10.68 -15.19 16.16
C PRO A 11 -10.05 -14.13 15.26
N GLU A 12 -9.38 -13.16 15.86
CA GLU A 12 -8.71 -12.10 15.11
C GLU A 12 -7.64 -12.72 14.19
N MET A 13 -7.80 -12.53 12.88
CA MET A 13 -6.77 -12.85 11.90
C MET A 13 -5.94 -11.60 11.63
N SER A 14 -4.63 -11.77 11.50
CA SER A 14 -3.66 -10.68 11.32
C SER A 14 -3.51 -10.22 9.87
N ALA A 15 -4.01 -10.99 8.90
CA ALA A 15 -3.95 -10.68 7.47
C ALA A 15 -5.17 -11.24 6.74
N PHE A 16 -5.70 -10.48 5.77
CA PHE A 16 -6.83 -10.88 4.93
C PHE A 16 -6.62 -10.53 3.47
N CYS A 17 -6.09 -11.48 2.70
CA CYS A 17 -5.93 -11.32 1.26
C CYS A 17 -7.26 -11.05 0.55
N GLY A 18 -7.33 -9.91 -0.14
CA GLY A 18 -8.50 -9.43 -0.87
C GLY A 18 -9.21 -8.26 -0.20
N ASN A 19 -8.65 -7.67 0.86
CA ASN A 19 -9.17 -6.46 1.50
C ASN A 19 -8.53 -5.17 0.93
N GLY A 20 -7.50 -5.28 0.09
CA GLY A 20 -6.79 -4.18 -0.54
C GLY A 20 -5.66 -3.57 0.31
N LYS A 21 -5.32 -4.18 1.44
CA LYS A 21 -4.26 -3.75 2.34
C LYS A 21 -3.23 -4.86 2.44
N VAL A 22 -1.97 -4.53 2.19
CA VAL A 22 -0.87 -5.49 2.35
C VAL A 22 -0.62 -5.71 3.84
N GLU A 23 -0.77 -6.95 4.28
CA GLU A 23 -0.65 -7.35 5.68
C GLU A 23 0.38 -8.48 5.88
N ASN A 24 0.91 -8.56 7.10
CA ASN A 24 1.78 -9.66 7.52
C ASN A 24 1.01 -10.51 8.51
N ASP A 25 0.86 -11.79 8.22
CA ASP A 25 0.24 -12.72 9.15
C ASP A 25 1.20 -13.09 10.29
N THR A 26 0.64 -13.62 11.38
CA THR A 26 1.39 -14.06 12.56
C THR A 26 2.07 -15.41 12.40
N ASN A 27 1.78 -16.15 11.32
CA ASN A 27 2.35 -17.47 11.01
C ASN A 27 3.54 -17.39 10.03
N GLY A 28 3.94 -16.18 9.61
CA GLY A 28 5.09 -15.93 8.74
C GLY A 28 4.75 -15.72 7.25
N PHE A 29 3.48 -15.73 6.86
CA PHE A 29 3.04 -15.31 5.53
C PHE A 29 2.94 -13.78 5.49
N ALA A 30 3.83 -13.16 4.73
CA ALA A 30 3.73 -11.74 4.36
C ALA A 30 3.09 -11.63 2.97
N GLU A 31 1.99 -10.89 2.86
CA GLU A 31 1.44 -10.49 1.56
C GLU A 31 2.44 -9.58 0.84
N GLU A 32 2.56 -9.75 -0.47
CA GLU A 32 3.42 -8.91 -1.29
C GLU A 32 2.62 -7.76 -1.93
N CYS A 33 1.34 -8.02 -2.19
CA CYS A 33 0.39 -7.08 -2.75
C CYS A 33 -1.02 -7.49 -2.33
N ASP A 34 -1.94 -6.54 -2.32
CA ASP A 34 -3.37 -6.83 -2.21
C ASP A 34 -4.14 -5.80 -3.02
N VAL A 35 -4.78 -6.25 -4.09
CA VAL A 35 -5.54 -5.40 -5.02
C VAL A 35 -7.05 -5.39 -4.71
N GLY A 36 -7.46 -6.05 -3.63
CA GLY A 36 -8.85 -6.28 -3.27
C GLY A 36 -9.45 -7.49 -3.97
N GLY A 37 -10.64 -7.90 -3.51
CA GLY A 37 -11.38 -9.02 -4.06
C GLY A 37 -11.82 -8.86 -5.53
N LEU A 38 -12.06 -10.01 -6.18
CA LEU A 38 -12.36 -10.20 -7.61
C LEU A 38 -13.66 -9.54 -8.13
N LEU A 39 -14.27 -8.61 -7.40
CA LEU A 39 -15.49 -7.92 -7.83
C LEU A 39 -15.31 -7.13 -9.14
N SER A 40 -14.07 -6.83 -9.53
CA SER A 40 -13.80 -6.14 -10.81
C SER A 40 -13.67 -7.07 -12.02
N GLY A 41 -13.63 -8.40 -11.86
CA GLY A 41 -13.48 -9.34 -12.99
C GLY A 41 -12.18 -9.20 -13.81
N THR A 42 -11.33 -8.24 -13.46
CA THR A 42 -10.06 -7.95 -14.12
C THR A 42 -8.93 -8.61 -13.34
N THR A 43 -8.25 -9.55 -13.97
CA THR A 43 -7.00 -10.13 -13.45
C THR A 43 -5.97 -9.02 -13.36
N ASP A 44 -5.51 -8.67 -12.15
CA ASP A 44 -4.44 -7.69 -12.00
C ASP A 44 -3.15 -8.21 -12.65
N LYS A 45 -2.37 -7.32 -13.23
CA LYS A 45 -1.13 -7.68 -13.97
C LYS A 45 0.09 -7.81 -13.06
N CYS A 46 0.04 -7.26 -11.85
CA CYS A 46 1.13 -7.26 -10.90
C CYS A 46 0.92 -8.27 -9.77
N CYS A 47 -0.33 -8.49 -9.37
CA CYS A 47 -0.72 -9.30 -8.23
C CYS A 47 -1.49 -10.56 -8.65
N THR A 48 -1.19 -11.68 -8.01
CA THR A 48 -1.99 -12.92 -8.10
C THR A 48 -3.19 -12.84 -7.15
N SER A 49 -4.11 -13.80 -7.28
CA SER A 49 -5.24 -13.94 -6.35
C SER A 49 -4.81 -14.33 -4.93
N ASP A 50 -3.59 -14.83 -4.75
CA ASP A 50 -3.05 -15.28 -3.47
C ASP A 50 -2.15 -14.20 -2.82
N CYS A 51 -2.35 -12.93 -3.21
CA CYS A 51 -1.60 -11.78 -2.69
C CYS A 51 -0.08 -11.88 -2.85
N ARG A 52 0.36 -12.46 -3.98
CA ARG A 52 1.76 -12.56 -4.41
C ARG A 52 2.02 -11.76 -5.67
N PHE A 53 3.23 -11.26 -5.84
CA PHE A 53 3.62 -10.65 -7.09
C PHE A 53 3.69 -11.71 -8.20
N LYS A 54 3.21 -11.33 -9.38
CA LYS A 54 3.43 -12.08 -10.60
C LYS A 54 4.91 -12.05 -10.99
N PRO A 55 5.39 -13.00 -11.82
CA PRO A 55 6.76 -12.97 -12.31
C PRO A 55 7.13 -11.61 -12.91
N ASN A 56 8.29 -11.08 -12.51
CA ASN A 56 8.83 -9.76 -12.85
C ASN A 56 8.10 -8.55 -12.24
N ALA A 57 6.97 -8.73 -11.56
CA ALA A 57 6.39 -7.66 -10.75
C ALA A 57 7.18 -7.51 -9.45
N ILE A 58 7.49 -6.27 -9.11
CA ILE A 58 8.12 -5.94 -7.83
C ILE A 58 7.20 -5.06 -6.96
N CYS A 59 6.23 -4.39 -7.57
CA CYS A 59 5.23 -3.56 -6.91
C CYS A 59 3.85 -3.69 -7.60
N SER A 60 2.80 -3.16 -6.95
CA SER A 60 1.46 -2.98 -7.52
C SER A 60 1.02 -1.50 -7.48
N PRO A 61 0.47 -0.94 -8.57
CA PRO A 61 -0.09 0.43 -8.59
C PRO A 61 -1.23 0.68 -7.60
N LYS A 62 -1.91 -0.39 -7.15
CA LYS A 62 -2.94 -0.29 -6.12
C LYS A 62 -2.37 -0.14 -4.73
N ASN A 63 -1.17 -0.67 -4.49
CA ASN A 63 -0.53 -0.64 -3.18
C ASN A 63 0.49 0.49 -3.04
N SER A 64 0.98 1.07 -4.15
CA SER A 64 1.94 2.18 -4.11
C SER A 64 1.74 3.18 -5.26
N PRO A 65 1.66 4.49 -4.97
CA PRO A 65 1.64 5.53 -6.00
C PRO A 65 2.96 5.63 -6.78
N CYS A 66 4.05 5.04 -6.25
CA CYS A 66 5.35 4.98 -6.91
C CYS A 66 5.54 3.71 -7.75
N CYS A 67 4.47 2.95 -7.98
CA CYS A 67 4.50 1.81 -8.88
C CYS A 67 3.93 2.18 -10.25
N SER A 68 4.73 1.95 -11.28
CA SER A 68 4.31 2.10 -12.66
C SER A 68 3.29 1.03 -13.04
N SER A 69 2.55 1.28 -14.12
CA SER A 69 1.66 0.28 -14.67
C SER A 69 2.38 -1.00 -15.13
N ASN A 70 3.71 -1.01 -15.30
CA ASN A 70 4.47 -2.22 -15.64
C ASN A 70 4.97 -2.98 -14.41
N CYS A 71 4.40 -2.71 -13.23
CA CYS A 71 4.75 -3.36 -11.97
C CYS A 71 6.21 -3.12 -11.55
N GLN A 72 6.80 -2.03 -12.06
CA GLN A 72 8.14 -1.54 -11.75
C GLN A 72 8.06 -0.21 -11.02
N PHE A 73 9.09 0.13 -10.26
CA PHE A 73 9.16 1.44 -9.66
C PHE A 73 9.32 2.58 -10.64
N LEU A 74 8.67 3.68 -10.28
CA LEU A 74 8.85 4.97 -10.92
C LEU A 74 10.18 5.59 -10.45
N PRO A 75 10.83 6.40 -11.30
CA PRO A 75 12.11 7.04 -10.96
C PRO A 75 11.95 8.04 -9.82
N SER A 76 13.06 8.39 -9.18
CA SER A 76 13.07 9.32 -8.03
C SER A 76 12.62 10.74 -8.35
N THR A 77 12.50 11.08 -9.64
CA THR A 77 11.96 12.36 -10.12
C THR A 77 10.45 12.36 -10.24
N HIS A 78 9.78 11.22 -10.04
CA HIS A 78 8.32 11.12 -10.17
C HIS A 78 7.61 11.69 -8.93
N LEU A 79 6.72 12.66 -9.15
CA LEU A 79 5.88 13.25 -8.11
C LEU A 79 4.78 12.27 -7.71
N CYS A 80 4.75 11.84 -6.45
CA CYS A 80 3.73 10.90 -5.94
C CYS A 80 2.68 11.56 -5.03
N LEU A 81 3.01 12.70 -4.42
CA LEU A 81 2.06 13.49 -3.63
C LEU A 81 2.30 14.98 -3.89
N HIS A 82 1.25 15.71 -4.25
CA HIS A 82 1.32 17.15 -4.41
C HIS A 82 1.46 17.85 -3.05
N GLU A 83 2.05 19.05 -3.04
CA GLU A 83 2.04 19.89 -1.85
C GLU A 83 0.61 20.14 -1.35
N ASN A 84 0.45 20.19 -0.03
CA ASN A 84 -0.79 20.58 0.63
C ASN A 84 -0.47 21.57 1.75
N ARG A 85 -0.69 22.86 1.45
CA ARG A 85 -0.42 23.96 2.38
C ARG A 85 -1.27 23.92 3.64
N PHE A 86 -2.52 23.41 3.55
CA PHE A 86 -3.40 23.27 4.70
C PHE A 86 -2.94 22.18 5.67
N GLN A 87 -2.17 21.20 5.18
CA GLN A 87 -1.57 20.14 6.01
C GLN A 87 -0.07 20.38 6.29
N CYS A 88 0.49 21.53 5.90
CA CYS A 88 1.93 21.82 5.98
C CYS A 88 2.81 20.74 5.33
N LYS A 89 2.37 20.17 4.20
CA LYS A 89 3.10 19.13 3.46
C LYS A 89 3.66 19.68 2.16
N LEU A 90 4.95 19.49 1.93
CA LEU A 90 5.58 19.74 0.63
C LEU A 90 5.29 18.59 -0.34
N SER A 91 5.53 18.85 -1.64
CA SER A 91 5.50 17.82 -2.67
C SER A 91 6.46 16.68 -2.34
N SER A 92 5.99 15.45 -2.53
CA SER A 92 6.76 14.24 -2.31
C SER A 92 7.02 13.52 -3.61
N TYR A 93 8.26 13.05 -3.76
CA TYR A 93 8.71 12.31 -4.93
C TYR A 93 9.03 10.88 -4.55
N CYS A 94 8.95 9.99 -5.52
CA CYS A 94 9.34 8.60 -5.33
C CYS A 94 10.81 8.51 -4.92
N THR A 95 11.14 7.45 -4.21
CA THR A 95 12.53 7.06 -3.96
C THR A 95 12.75 5.68 -4.55
N PHE A 96 14.00 5.30 -4.80
CA PHE A 96 14.33 3.97 -5.29
C PHE A 96 14.09 2.85 -4.26
N VAL A 97 13.60 3.17 -3.06
CA VAL A 97 13.47 2.23 -1.94
C VAL A 97 12.00 1.97 -1.62
N TYR A 98 11.67 0.68 -1.58
CA TYR A 98 10.37 0.13 -1.22
C TYR A 98 9.78 0.65 0.10
N TYR A 99 8.45 0.68 0.09
CA TYR A 99 7.50 0.61 1.20
C TYR A 99 7.34 1.83 2.14
N TYR A 100 6.13 2.41 2.04
CA TYR A 100 5.37 3.15 3.06
C TYR A 100 5.95 4.39 3.71
N PHE A 101 7.22 4.71 3.52
CA PHE A 101 7.78 5.96 3.99
C PHE A 101 7.85 6.95 2.83
N VAL A 102 6.72 7.58 2.53
CA VAL A 102 6.78 9.01 2.22
C VAL A 102 7.29 9.66 3.50
N GLN A 103 8.61 9.64 3.71
CA GLN A 103 9.21 10.54 4.68
C GLN A 103 8.85 11.93 4.17
N VAL A 104 7.95 12.59 4.88
CA VAL A 104 7.90 14.04 4.90
C VAL A 104 9.28 14.45 5.41
N VAL A 105 10.21 14.66 4.50
CA VAL A 105 11.49 15.28 4.82
C VAL A 105 11.13 16.71 5.18
N ILE A 106 10.89 16.97 6.48
CA ILE A 106 10.86 18.32 7.02
C ILE A 106 12.31 18.82 7.01
N SER A 107 12.85 19.12 5.82
CA SER A 107 14.04 19.94 5.73
C SER A 107 13.60 21.39 5.82
N GLY A 108 13.70 21.97 7.02
CA GLY A 108 13.72 23.42 7.17
C GLY A 108 12.37 24.13 7.28
N ALA A 109 11.46 23.64 8.12
CA ALA A 109 10.38 24.51 8.62
C ALA A 109 10.98 25.67 9.44
N LYS A 110 11.34 26.77 8.76
CA LYS A 110 11.41 28.10 9.39
C LYS A 110 10.00 28.67 9.39
N PHE A 111 9.35 28.65 10.55
CA PHE A 111 8.25 29.58 10.80
C PHE A 111 8.79 31.00 10.65
N LYS A 112 8.25 31.76 9.71
CA LYS A 112 8.40 33.21 9.68
C LYS A 112 7.14 33.79 10.35
N HIS A 113 7.31 34.31 11.57
CA HIS A 113 6.37 35.27 12.16
C HIS A 113 6.45 36.59 11.40
#